data_AF-F1TCR9-F1
#
_entry.id   AF-F1TCR9-F1
#
_cell.length_a   1.000
_cell.length_b   1.000
_cell.length_c   1.000
_cell.angle_alpha   90.00
_cell.angle_beta   90.00
_cell.angle_gamma   90.00
#
_symmetry.space_group_name_H-M   'P 1'
#
loop_
_entity.id
_entity.type
_entity.pdbx_description
1 polymer ?
#
loop_
_entity_poly.entity_id
_entity_poly.type
_entity_poly.pdbx_seq_one_letter_code
_entity_poly.pdbx_strand_id
1 'polypeptide(L)'
;MNKIYAFLIIIPLIAVLFFKTLTFYEYDTKQRYVKNTVDSVAHKVMITGVMTVSDREELLEKLGRLGTFRANNISIKCGTIEPDGTVGRLGSYALGSVLDRGEIFSIYVESENESIFSKTEVNSHNEENKLHYRAKATCRVEKNSSED
;
A
#
# COMPACT_ATOMS: atom_id res chain seq x y z
N MET A 1 -3.20 46.93 -22.25
CA MET A 1 -2.20 45.86 -22.49
C MET A 1 -1.89 45.03 -21.25
N ASN A 2 -1.68 45.61 -20.06
CA ASN A 2 -1.31 44.83 -18.85
C ASN A 2 -2.34 43.76 -18.40
N LYS A 3 -3.64 44.01 -18.61
CA LYS A 3 -4.72 43.07 -18.26
C LYS A 3 -4.76 41.81 -19.13
N ILE A 4 -4.33 41.89 -20.39
CA ILE A 4 -4.33 40.76 -21.33
C ILE A 4 -3.18 39.79 -20.99
N TYR A 5 -2.00 40.32 -20.67
CA TYR A 5 -0.87 39.51 -20.21
C TYR A 5 -1.16 38.82 -18.87
N ALA A 6 -1.82 39.52 -17.94
CA ALA A 6 -2.29 38.91 -16.70
C ALA A 6 -3.25 37.74 -16.96
N PHE A 7 -4.22 37.89 -17.87
CA PHE A 7 -5.15 36.82 -18.22
C PHE A 7 -4.45 35.62 -18.90
N LEU A 8 -3.49 35.89 -19.80
CA LEU A 8 -2.73 34.85 -20.51
C LEU A 8 -1.70 34.11 -19.66
N ILE A 9 -1.24 34.68 -18.54
CA ILE A 9 -0.22 34.07 -17.68
C ILE A 9 -0.85 33.51 -16.39
N ILE A 10 -1.70 34.28 -15.72
CA ILE A 10 -2.26 33.92 -14.41
C ILE A 10 -3.27 32.77 -14.55
N ILE A 11 -4.12 32.76 -15.58
CA ILE A 11 -5.13 31.70 -15.72
C ILE A 11 -4.50 30.34 -16.01
N PRO A 12 -3.55 30.21 -16.97
CA PRO A 12 -2.83 28.95 -17.14
C PRO A 12 -2.06 28.51 -15.89
N LEU A 13 -1.45 29.46 -15.17
CA LEU A 13 -0.75 29.15 -13.91
C LEU A 13 -1.70 28.59 -12.85
N ILE A 14 -2.85 29.23 -12.63
CA ILE A 14 -3.88 28.75 -11.70
C ILE A 14 -4.40 27.38 -12.14
N ALA A 15 -4.62 27.16 -13.44
CA ALA A 15 -5.07 25.87 -13.96
C ALA A 15 -4.04 24.76 -13.66
N VAL A 16 -2.75 25.00 -13.92
CA VAL A 16 -1.67 24.04 -13.61
C VAL A 16 -1.62 23.73 -12.12
N LEU A 17 -1.70 24.74 -11.26
CA LEU A 17 -1.72 24.55 -9.80
C LEU A 17 -2.94 23.74 -9.37
N PHE A 18 -4.11 24.01 -9.94
CA PHE A 18 -5.33 23.27 -9.64
C PHE A 18 -5.21 21.80 -10.03
N PHE A 19 -4.70 21.48 -11.22
CA PHE A 19 -4.45 20.10 -11.65
C PHE A 19 -3.45 19.38 -10.76
N LYS A 20 -2.37 20.05 -10.34
CA LYS A 20 -1.40 19.49 -9.39
C LYS A 20 -2.05 19.19 -8.05
N THR A 21 -2.85 20.10 -7.51
CA THR A 21 -3.56 19.86 -6.24
C THR A 21 -4.57 18.73 -6.33
N LEU A 22 -5.27 18.60 -7.46
CA LEU A 22 -6.25 17.53 -7.67
C LEU A 22 -5.57 16.16 -7.73
N THR A 23 -4.47 16.06 -8.47
CA THR A 23 -3.72 14.80 -8.61
C THR A 23 -3.02 14.40 -7.31
N PHE A 24 -2.52 15.38 -6.54
CA PHE A 24 -2.01 15.14 -5.19
C PHE A 24 -3.11 14.61 -4.26
N TYR A 25 -4.28 15.24 -4.25
CA TYR A 25 -5.41 14.81 -3.43
C TYR A 25 -5.88 13.40 -3.78
N GLU A 26 -5.95 13.08 -5.07
CA GLU A 26 -6.26 11.73 -5.55
C GLU A 26 -5.22 10.71 -5.07
N TYR A 27 -3.94 11.05 -5.17
CA TYR A 27 -2.85 10.18 -4.72
C TYR A 27 -2.93 9.90 -3.22
N ASP A 28 -3.01 10.94 -2.38
CA ASP A 28 -3.08 10.81 -0.93
C ASP A 28 -4.32 9.99 -0.51
N THR A 29 -5.47 10.26 -1.13
CA THR A 29 -6.71 9.53 -0.86
C THR A 29 -6.59 8.05 -1.21
N LYS A 30 -6.16 7.72 -2.44
CA LYS A 30 -5.97 6.32 -2.87
C LYS A 30 -4.93 5.59 -2.02
N GLN A 31 -3.83 6.26 -1.71
CA GLN A 31 -2.76 5.72 -0.87
C GLN A 31 -3.27 5.34 0.54
N ARG A 32 -4.14 6.16 1.13
CA ARG A 32 -4.80 5.82 2.41
C ARG A 32 -5.73 4.61 2.29
N TYR A 33 -6.53 4.52 1.22
CA TYR A 33 -7.39 3.35 1.00
C TYR A 33 -6.58 2.07 0.79
N VAL A 34 -5.47 2.12 0.05
CA VAL A 34 -4.56 0.98 -0.12
C VAL A 34 -4.00 0.57 1.24
N LYS A 35 -3.53 1.51 2.05
CA LYS A 35 -3.03 1.24 3.41
C LYS A 35 -4.09 0.59 4.29
N ASN A 36 -5.29 1.15 4.35
CA ASN A 36 -6.41 0.61 5.15
C ASN A 36 -6.80 -0.80 4.72
N THR A 37 -6.77 -1.09 3.41
CA THR A 37 -7.09 -2.42 2.88
C THR A 37 -6.06 -3.45 3.36
N VAL A 38 -4.78 -3.11 3.27
CA VAL A 38 -3.67 -3.98 3.71
C VAL A 38 -3.66 -4.15 5.23
N ASP A 39 -3.93 -3.09 5.99
CA ASP A 39 -4.04 -3.14 7.44
C ASP A 39 -5.21 -4.01 7.90
N SER A 40 -6.35 -3.94 7.22
CA SER A 40 -7.51 -4.78 7.53
C SER A 40 -7.20 -6.26 7.38
N VAL A 41 -6.44 -6.65 6.35
CA VAL A 41 -5.98 -8.03 6.17
C VAL A 41 -4.98 -8.41 7.26
N ALA A 42 -3.98 -7.58 7.54
CA ALA A 42 -3.01 -7.87 8.60
C ALA A 42 -3.68 -7.99 9.97
N HIS A 43 -4.70 -7.16 10.26
CA HIS A 43 -5.49 -7.24 11.48
C HIS A 43 -6.33 -8.52 11.54
N LYS A 44 -6.90 -8.97 10.42
CA LYS A 44 -7.55 -10.29 10.36
C LYS A 44 -6.56 -11.40 10.71
N VAL A 45 -5.38 -11.42 10.09
CA VAL A 45 -4.33 -12.43 10.36
C VAL A 45 -3.79 -12.34 11.78
N MET A 46 -3.70 -11.14 12.36
CA MET A 46 -3.33 -10.95 13.76
C MET A 46 -4.26 -11.74 14.70
N ILE A 47 -5.56 -11.79 14.39
CA ILE A 47 -6.55 -12.46 15.23
C ILE A 47 -6.70 -13.95 14.86
N THR A 48 -6.72 -14.27 13.58
CA THR A 48 -6.96 -15.65 13.10
C THR A 48 -5.71 -16.51 13.05
N GLY A 49 -4.52 -15.87 12.96
CA GLY A 49 -3.25 -16.54 12.68
C GLY A 49 -3.13 -17.09 11.26
N VAL A 50 -4.08 -16.80 10.37
CA VAL A 50 -4.12 -17.41 9.02
C VAL A 50 -4.56 -16.39 7.99
N MET A 51 -3.78 -16.29 6.92
CA MET A 51 -4.20 -15.73 5.63
C MET A 51 -4.46 -16.87 4.64
N THR A 52 -5.71 -16.99 4.18
CA THR A 52 -6.14 -18.01 3.22
C THR A 52 -5.98 -17.54 1.76
N VAL A 53 -6.20 -18.44 0.82
CA VAL A 53 -6.24 -18.10 -0.62
C VAL A 53 -7.38 -17.13 -0.94
N SER A 54 -8.55 -17.37 -0.35
CA SER A 54 -9.72 -16.48 -0.49
C SER A 54 -9.43 -15.07 0.02
N ASP A 55 -8.74 -14.95 1.16
CA ASP A 55 -8.33 -13.63 1.71
C ASP A 55 -7.41 -12.87 0.75
N ARG A 56 -6.51 -13.58 0.08
CA ARG A 56 -5.63 -12.98 -0.93
C ARG A 56 -6.42 -12.52 -2.16
N GLU A 57 -7.40 -13.31 -2.60
CA GLU A 57 -8.24 -12.96 -3.74
C GLU A 57 -9.13 -11.76 -3.42
N GLU A 58 -9.74 -11.71 -2.24
CA GLU A 58 -10.50 -10.55 -1.75
C GLU A 58 -9.62 -9.29 -1.64
N LEU A 59 -8.39 -9.44 -1.14
CA LEU A 59 -7.41 -8.35 -1.10
C LEU A 59 -7.10 -7.84 -2.52
N LEU A 60 -6.83 -8.73 -3.46
CA LEU A 60 -6.57 -8.37 -4.85
C LEU A 60 -7.76 -7.69 -5.51
N GLU A 61 -8.98 -8.16 -5.26
CA GLU A 61 -10.19 -7.53 -5.77
C GLU A 61 -10.34 -6.09 -5.24
N LYS A 62 -10.19 -5.90 -3.92
CA LYS A 62 -10.26 -4.58 -3.28
C LYS A 62 -9.19 -3.63 -3.79
N LEU A 63 -7.95 -4.11 -3.90
CA LEU A 63 -6.84 -3.34 -4.46
C LEU A 63 -7.06 -3.02 -5.95
N GLY A 64 -7.64 -3.95 -6.70
CA GLY A 64 -8.00 -3.80 -8.12
C GLY A 64 -8.98 -2.65 -8.38
N ARG A 65 -9.83 -2.32 -7.41
CA ARG A 65 -10.72 -1.14 -7.47
C ARG A 65 -9.98 0.19 -7.25
N LEU A 66 -8.79 0.16 -6.66
CA LEU A 66 -7.97 1.34 -6.34
C LEU A 66 -6.86 1.59 -7.38
N GLY A 67 -6.40 0.54 -8.05
CA GLY A 67 -5.37 0.58 -9.09
C GLY A 67 -5.01 -0.81 -9.61
N THR A 68 -3.96 -0.89 -10.43
CA THR A 68 -3.48 -2.16 -10.98
C THR A 68 -2.49 -2.81 -10.02
N PHE A 69 -2.94 -3.86 -9.33
CA PHE A 69 -2.11 -4.68 -8.45
C PHE A 69 -2.12 -6.11 -8.96
N ARG A 70 -0.93 -6.67 -9.22
CA ARG A 70 -0.78 -8.08 -9.60
C ARG A 70 -0.44 -8.92 -8.38
N ALA A 71 -0.80 -10.20 -8.41
CA ALA A 71 -0.46 -11.15 -7.36
C ALA A 71 1.07 -11.21 -7.09
N ASN A 72 1.88 -11.07 -8.14
CA ASN A 72 3.35 -11.08 -8.02
C ASN A 72 3.92 -9.85 -7.30
N ASN A 73 3.14 -8.76 -7.19
CA ASN A 73 3.55 -7.55 -6.49
C ASN A 73 3.12 -7.56 -5.01
N ILE A 74 2.53 -8.68 -4.55
CA ILE A 74 2.17 -8.89 -3.16
C ILE A 74 3.21 -9.82 -2.55
N SER A 75 4.01 -9.31 -1.62
CA SER A 75 4.97 -10.09 -0.84
C SER A 75 4.41 -10.33 0.55
N ILE A 76 4.28 -11.60 0.92
CA ILE A 76 3.80 -12.02 2.24
C ILE A 76 4.93 -12.79 2.92
N LYS A 77 5.24 -12.38 4.14
CA LYS A 77 6.33 -12.93 4.93
C LYS A 77 5.88 -13.25 6.34
N CYS A 78 6.52 -14.24 6.95
CA CYS A 78 6.34 -14.57 8.36
C CYS A 78 7.68 -14.82 9.04
N GLY A 79 7.69 -14.79 10.38
CA GLY A 79 8.87 -15.10 11.18
C GLY A 79 8.54 -15.06 12.66
N THR A 80 9.57 -15.15 13.49
CA THR A 80 9.44 -15.15 14.95
C THR A 80 10.05 -13.90 15.58
N ILE A 81 9.67 -13.61 16.81
CA ILE A 81 10.34 -12.61 17.64
C ILE A 81 11.48 -13.32 18.38
N GLU A 82 12.67 -12.74 18.35
CA GLU A 82 13.83 -13.22 19.08
C GLU A 82 13.68 -12.92 20.59
N PRO A 83 14.39 -13.64 21.48
CA PRO A 83 14.29 -13.44 22.93
C PRO A 83 14.62 -12.02 23.41
N ASP A 84 15.36 -11.24 22.61
CA ASP A 84 15.71 -9.85 22.86
C ASP A 84 14.61 -8.85 22.42
N GLY A 85 13.51 -9.35 21.86
CA GLY A 85 12.38 -8.56 21.38
C GLY A 85 12.52 -8.07 19.94
N THR A 86 13.60 -8.43 19.24
CA THR A 86 13.78 -8.07 17.82
C THR A 86 13.03 -9.00 16.88
N VAL A 87 12.70 -8.52 15.69
CA VAL A 87 12.07 -9.36 14.65
C VAL A 87 13.18 -10.19 14.01
N GLY A 88 13.10 -11.51 14.15
CA GLY A 88 14.01 -12.44 13.51
C GLY A 88 13.87 -12.45 11.99
N ARG A 89 14.62 -13.35 11.33
CA ARG A 89 14.61 -13.45 9.87
C ARG A 89 13.21 -13.78 9.34
N LEU A 90 12.67 -12.90 8.51
CA LEU A 90 11.40 -13.11 7.82
C LEU A 90 11.57 -14.05 6.61
N GLY A 91 10.84 -15.16 6.61
CA GLY A 91 10.71 -16.10 5.50
C GLY A 91 9.47 -15.85 4.65
N SER A 92 9.36 -16.53 3.51
CA SER A 92 8.15 -16.49 2.67
C SER A 92 7.00 -17.21 3.39
N TYR A 93 5.84 -16.58 3.45
CA TYR A 93 4.64 -17.18 4.02
C TYR A 93 3.91 -18.03 2.99
N ALA A 94 3.48 -19.23 3.38
CA ALA A 94 2.64 -20.09 2.55
C ALA A 94 1.16 -19.83 2.84
N LEU A 95 0.35 -19.55 1.82
CA LEU A 95 -1.08 -19.29 2.02
C LEU A 95 -1.77 -20.50 2.68
N GLY A 96 -2.58 -20.21 3.69
CA GLY A 96 -3.26 -21.22 4.51
C GLY A 96 -2.41 -21.83 5.63
N SER A 97 -1.11 -21.54 5.73
CA SER A 97 -0.32 -21.97 6.89
C SER A 97 -0.79 -21.28 8.16
N VAL A 98 -0.89 -22.03 9.26
CA VAL A 98 -1.28 -21.47 10.56
C VAL A 98 -0.06 -20.90 11.24
N LEU A 99 -0.14 -19.64 11.63
CA LEU A 99 0.83 -18.98 12.46
C LEU A 99 0.48 -19.16 13.93
N ASP A 100 1.51 -19.37 14.73
CA ASP A 100 1.40 -19.49 16.18
C ASP A 100 1.36 -18.13 16.86
N ARG A 101 0.87 -18.12 18.10
CA ARG A 101 0.83 -16.90 18.91
C ARG A 101 2.24 -16.37 19.13
N GLY A 102 2.44 -15.08 18.85
CA GLY A 102 3.74 -14.42 18.96
C GLY A 102 4.56 -14.41 17.68
N GLU A 103 4.15 -15.14 16.63
CA GLU A 103 4.78 -15.03 15.32
C GLU A 103 4.45 -13.68 14.66
N ILE A 104 5.33 -13.25 13.76
CA ILE A 104 5.20 -12.04 12.96
C ILE A 104 4.63 -12.40 11.60
N PHE A 105 3.64 -11.64 11.17
CA PHE A 105 3.13 -11.63 9.81
C PHE A 105 3.39 -10.25 9.18
N SER A 106 3.88 -10.23 7.95
CA SER A 106 4.09 -9.00 7.19
C SER A 106 3.58 -9.16 5.78
N ILE A 107 2.81 -8.16 5.33
CA ILE A 107 2.34 -8.06 3.95
C ILE A 107 2.81 -6.74 3.36
N TYR A 108 3.32 -6.80 2.14
CA TYR A 108 3.73 -5.67 1.33
C TYR A 108 3.06 -5.75 -0.04
N VAL A 109 2.51 -4.62 -0.50
CA VAL A 109 1.90 -4.50 -1.82
C VAL A 109 2.44 -3.29 -2.54
N GLU A 110 2.56 -3.39 -3.86
CA GLU A 110 2.99 -2.31 -4.74
C GLU A 110 2.20 -2.33 -6.06
N SER A 111 1.73 -1.16 -6.51
CA SER A 111 1.01 -1.04 -7.78
C SER A 111 1.96 -1.17 -8.96
N GLU A 112 1.53 -1.86 -10.00
CA GLU A 112 2.28 -1.97 -11.26
C GLU A 112 2.44 -0.61 -11.93
N ASN A 113 1.38 0.19 -11.92
CA ASN A 113 1.35 1.50 -12.55
C ASN A 113 1.80 2.59 -11.59
N GLU A 114 2.52 3.57 -12.15
CA GLU A 114 2.83 4.84 -11.51
C GLU A 114 1.56 5.65 -11.24
N SER A 115 1.56 6.40 -10.14
CA SER A 115 0.48 7.31 -9.79
C SER A 115 0.35 8.47 -10.79
N ILE A 116 -0.86 8.98 -10.94
CA ILE A 116 -1.16 10.13 -11.81
C ILE A 116 -0.42 11.39 -11.32
N PHE A 117 -0.26 11.53 -9.99
CA PHE A 117 0.53 12.59 -9.39
C PHE A 117 2.00 12.55 -9.86
N SER A 118 2.62 11.37 -9.87
CA SER A 118 3.97 11.18 -10.42
C SER A 118 4.04 11.69 -11.86
N LYS A 119 3.08 11.32 -12.71
CA LYS A 119 3.04 11.74 -14.12
C LYS A 119 2.84 13.25 -14.30
N THR A 120 2.13 13.89 -13.38
CA THR A 120 1.79 15.33 -13.43
C THR A 120 2.92 16.21 -12.89
N GLU A 121 3.74 15.69 -11.98
CA GLU A 121 4.94 16.36 -11.48
C GLU A 121 6.16 16.21 -12.41
N VAL A 122 6.12 15.30 -13.41
CA VAL A 122 7.27 15.05 -14.29
C VAL A 122 7.49 16.23 -15.25
N ASN A 123 8.40 17.09 -14.80
CA ASN A 123 9.32 17.87 -15.64
C ASN A 123 10.79 17.57 -15.25
N SER A 124 11.06 16.42 -14.61
CA SER A 124 12.36 16.15 -13.99
C SER A 124 13.12 15.02 -14.68
N HIS A 125 14.32 15.33 -15.14
CA HIS A 125 15.37 14.47 -15.70
C HIS A 125 15.83 13.26 -14.84
N ASN A 126 15.06 12.83 -13.83
CA ASN A 126 15.38 11.69 -12.98
C ASN A 126 14.27 10.62 -13.08
N GLU A 127 14.52 9.59 -13.89
CA GLU A 127 13.63 8.42 -14.01
C GLU A 127 13.54 7.60 -12.71
N GLU A 128 14.39 7.86 -11.72
CA GLU A 128 14.51 7.07 -10.48
C GLU A 128 13.46 7.38 -9.39
N ASN A 129 12.62 8.41 -9.55
CA ASN A 129 11.73 8.88 -8.47
C ASN A 129 10.22 8.76 -8.78
N LYS A 130 9.84 7.65 -9.42
CA LYS A 130 8.44 7.36 -9.76
C LYS A 130 7.65 6.95 -8.52
N LEU A 131 6.51 7.60 -8.29
CA LEU A 131 5.63 7.30 -7.15
C LEU A 131 4.60 6.24 -7.52
N HIS A 132 4.72 5.05 -6.92
CA HIS A 132 3.75 3.96 -6.97
C HIS A 132 2.88 3.95 -5.70
N TYR A 133 1.67 3.38 -5.79
CA TYR A 133 0.86 3.09 -4.62
C TYR A 133 1.45 1.87 -3.90
N ARG A 134 1.82 2.03 -2.65
CA ARG A 134 2.49 0.97 -1.88
C ARG A 134 2.00 0.92 -0.45
N ALA A 135 1.84 -0.27 0.11
CA ALA A 135 1.51 -0.39 1.53
C ALA A 135 2.23 -1.56 2.15
N LYS A 136 2.63 -1.37 3.41
CA LYS A 136 3.17 -2.40 4.27
C LYS A 136 2.34 -2.44 5.54
N ALA A 137 1.96 -3.64 5.96
CA ALA A 137 1.44 -3.90 7.29
C ALA A 137 2.24 -5.06 7.90
N THR A 138 2.54 -4.92 9.19
CA THR A 138 3.21 -5.95 9.97
C THR A 138 2.47 -6.08 11.29
N CYS A 139 2.16 -7.30 11.69
CA CYS A 139 1.48 -7.59 12.94
C CYS A 139 2.15 -8.77 13.63
N ARG A 140 1.97 -8.82 14.95
CA ARG A 140 2.24 -10.00 15.77
C ARG A 140 0.93 -10.76 15.91
N VAL A 141 0.97 -12.07 15.73
CA VAL A 141 -0.21 -12.93 15.83
C VAL A 141 -0.59 -13.08 17.29
N GLU A 142 -1.83 -12.72 17.62
CA GLU A 142 -2.42 -12.78 18.95
C GLU A 142 -3.59 -13.76 18.98
N LYS A 143 -3.52 -14.81 18.15
CA LYS A 143 -4.52 -15.89 18.09
C LYS A 143 -4.95 -16.26 19.50
N ASN A 144 -6.24 -16.11 19.78
CA ASN A 144 -6.81 -16.56 21.04
C ASN A 144 -6.60 -18.07 21.11
N SER A 145 -5.82 -18.53 22.08
CA SER A 145 -5.81 -19.93 22.45
C SER A 145 -7.15 -20.21 23.12
N SER A 146 -8.14 -20.65 22.36
CA SER A 146 -9.09 -21.61 22.92
C SER A 146 -8.30 -22.89 23.14
N GLU A 147 -7.56 -22.95 24.25
CA GLU A 147 -7.24 -24.22 24.89
C GLU A 147 -8.56 -24.73 25.50
N ASP A 148 -8.91 -25.93 25.06
CA ASP A 148 -10.05 -26.82 25.40
C ASP A 148 -11.45 -26.48 24.86
#